data_AF-A0A838HSC2-F1
#
_entry.id   AF-A0A838HSC2-F1
#
_cell.length_a   1.000
_cell.length_b   1.000
_cell.length_c   1.000
_cell.angle_alpha   90.00
_cell.angle_beta   90.00
_cell.angle_gamma   90.00
#
_symmetry.space_group_name_H-M   'P 1'
#
loop_
_entity.id
_entity.type
_entity.pdbx_description
1 polymer ?
#
loop_
_entity_poly.entity_id
_entity_poly.type
_entity_poly.pdbx_seq_one_letter_code
_entity_poly.pdbx_strand_id
1 'polypeptide(L)'
;MTSPRTLAALDGALVVVAVDGARWAEGLPPVPGGRDVTVAFSSADAAAEHAEAVVLLGYRVVGVRDGGAGPPAAEFLVPQAVVEEHPAWWRGLTDHAAQVFSLAFGPVRRSIAAALAVHIDD
;
A
#
# COMPACT_ATOMS: atom_id res chain seq x y z
N MET A 1 -9.32 -20.70 -1.42
CA MET A 1 -10.23 -19.88 -2.26
C MET A 1 -10.60 -18.65 -1.45
N THR A 2 -9.86 -17.56 -1.61
CA THR A 2 -10.18 -16.27 -1.01
C THR A 2 -11.30 -15.67 -1.85
N SER A 3 -12.45 -15.35 -1.25
CA SER A 3 -13.52 -14.66 -1.95
C SER A 3 -13.00 -13.36 -2.56
N PRO A 4 -13.42 -12.99 -3.78
CA PRO A 4 -13.01 -11.73 -4.39
C PRO A 4 -13.43 -10.58 -3.48
N ARG A 5 -12.47 -9.76 -3.03
CA ARG A 5 -12.78 -8.53 -2.31
C ARG A 5 -13.50 -7.59 -3.27
N THR A 6 -14.46 -6.82 -2.80
CA THR A 6 -15.12 -5.79 -3.61
C THR A 6 -14.68 -4.42 -3.12
N LEU A 7 -14.51 -3.44 -4.01
CA LEU A 7 -14.17 -2.05 -3.66
C LEU A 7 -15.08 -1.48 -2.55
N ALA A 8 -16.37 -1.85 -2.56
CA ALA A 8 -17.36 -1.43 -1.58
C ALA A 8 -17.13 -2.01 -0.17
N ALA A 9 -16.39 -3.10 -0.06
CA ALA A 9 -16.06 -3.78 1.20
C ALA A 9 -14.67 -3.40 1.74
N LEU A 10 -13.92 -2.55 1.03
CA LEU A 10 -12.63 -2.04 1.51
C LEU A 10 -12.85 -0.92 2.53
N ASP A 11 -12.47 -1.19 3.78
CA ASP A 11 -12.32 -0.23 4.85
C ASP A 11 -10.86 -0.14 5.28
N GLY A 12 -10.39 1.08 5.53
CA GLY A 12 -9.00 1.37 5.90
C GLY A 12 -8.44 2.58 5.18
N ALA A 13 -7.18 2.50 4.77
CA ALA A 13 -6.48 3.59 4.10
C ALA A 13 -5.63 3.11 2.92
N LEU A 14 -5.53 3.95 1.89
CA LEU A 14 -4.48 3.86 0.88
C LEU A 14 -3.39 4.88 1.25
N VAL A 15 -2.16 4.42 1.41
CA VAL A 15 -1.00 5.26 1.75
C VAL A 15 -0.05 5.29 0.58
N VAL A 16 0.30 6.48 0.11
CA VAL A 16 1.29 6.67 -0.96
C VAL A 16 2.59 7.13 -0.34
N VAL A 17 3.65 6.35 -0.57
CA VAL A 17 5.00 6.63 -0.11
C VAL A 17 5.88 6.84 -1.33
N ALA A 18 6.64 7.93 -1.38
CA ALA A 18 7.62 8.14 -2.44
C ALA A 18 8.77 7.13 -2.29
N VAL A 19 9.20 6.54 -3.40
CA VAL A 19 10.34 5.61 -3.42
C VAL A 19 11.59 6.41 -3.77
N ASP A 20 12.45 6.67 -2.78
CA ASP A 20 13.62 7.53 -2.89
C ASP A 20 14.95 6.79 -2.64
N GLY A 21 15.33 5.97 -3.63
CA GLY A 21 16.65 5.36 -3.73
C GLY A 21 16.79 3.99 -3.05
N ALA A 22 18.00 3.44 -3.14
CA ALA A 22 18.25 2.01 -2.94
C ALA A 22 17.91 1.45 -1.54
N ARG A 23 17.89 2.30 -0.51
CA ARG A 23 17.61 1.90 0.88
C ARG A 23 16.21 2.25 1.36
N TRP A 24 15.35 2.71 0.46
CA TRP A 24 14.00 3.15 0.79
C TRP A 24 13.23 2.13 1.66
N ALA A 25 13.27 0.85 1.29
CA ALA A 25 12.57 -0.21 2.01
C ALA A 25 13.06 -0.40 3.46
N GLU A 26 14.32 -0.05 3.79
CA GLU A 26 14.87 -0.17 5.15
C GLU A 26 14.18 0.77 6.15
N GLY A 27 13.55 1.86 5.66
CA GLY A 27 12.80 2.79 6.50
C GLY A 27 11.41 2.29 6.88
N LEU A 28 10.85 1.34 6.13
CA LEU A 28 9.48 0.89 6.34
C LEU A 28 9.36 0.00 7.59
N PRO A 29 8.30 0.16 8.39
CA PRO A 29 8.07 -0.74 9.51
C PRO A 29 7.64 -2.13 9.00
N PRO A 30 8.07 -3.24 9.64
CA PRO A 30 7.61 -4.58 9.28
C PRO A 30 6.12 -4.74 9.58
N VAL A 31 5.39 -5.48 8.75
CA VAL A 31 3.95 -5.72 8.90
C VAL A 31 3.68 -6.44 10.23
N PRO A 32 2.80 -5.90 11.09
CA PRO A 32 2.57 -6.47 12.40
C PRO A 32 1.77 -7.77 12.28
N GLY A 33 2.16 -8.79 13.05
CA GLY A 33 1.35 -10.00 13.26
C GLY A 33 0.97 -10.78 12.01
N GLY A 34 1.72 -10.65 10.90
CA GLY A 34 1.41 -11.33 9.63
C GLY A 34 0.08 -10.87 9.01
N ARG A 35 -0.35 -9.64 9.32
CA ARG A 35 -1.57 -9.04 8.75
C ARG A 35 -1.43 -8.87 7.24
N ASP A 36 -2.58 -8.79 6.55
CA ASP A 36 -2.61 -8.64 5.11
C ASP A 36 -2.56 -7.14 4.74
N VAL A 37 -1.34 -6.65 4.53
CA VAL A 37 -1.08 -5.29 4.00
C VAL A 37 -0.45 -5.46 2.63
N THR A 38 -1.13 -4.95 1.61
CA THR A 38 -0.68 -5.10 0.23
C THR A 38 0.02 -3.85 -0.27
N VAL A 39 0.96 -4.01 -1.20
CA VAL A 39 1.67 -2.91 -1.86
C VAL A 39 1.60 -3.06 -3.39
N ALA A 40 1.36 -1.95 -4.08
CA ALA A 40 1.53 -1.83 -5.52
C ALA A 40 2.59 -0.76 -5.81
N PHE A 41 3.45 -1.00 -6.79
CA PHE A 41 4.48 -0.03 -7.18
C PHE A 41 4.01 0.80 -8.37
N SER A 42 4.42 2.06 -8.45
CA SER A 42 4.05 2.95 -9.56
C SER A 42 4.84 2.71 -10.85
N SER A 43 5.93 1.92 -10.79
CA SER A 43 6.77 1.56 -11.92
C SER A 43 7.38 0.17 -11.78
N ALA A 44 7.71 -0.46 -12.93
CA ALA A 44 8.33 -1.78 -12.96
C ALA A 44 9.77 -1.76 -12.40
N ASP A 45 10.49 -0.66 -12.60
CA ASP A 45 11.84 -0.49 -12.07
C ASP A 45 11.83 -0.45 -10.54
N ALA A 46 10.90 0.30 -9.93
CA ALA A 46 10.76 0.34 -8.48
C ALA A 46 10.37 -1.03 -7.91
N ALA A 47 9.49 -1.78 -8.59
CA ALA A 47 9.15 -3.13 -8.19
C ALA A 47 10.36 -4.07 -8.30
N ALA A 48 11.12 -4.01 -9.40
CA ALA A 48 12.30 -4.85 -9.60
C ALA A 48 13.37 -4.59 -8.53
N GLU A 49 13.53 -3.34 -8.10
CA GLU A 49 14.52 -2.96 -7.09
C GLU A 49 14.08 -3.29 -5.65
N HIS A 50 12.81 -3.09 -5.30
CA HIS A 50 12.36 -3.08 -3.90
C HIS A 50 11.37 -4.17 -3.50
N ALA A 51 10.75 -4.88 -4.44
CA ALA A 51 9.70 -5.85 -4.10
C ALA A 51 10.17 -6.93 -3.13
N GLU A 52 11.37 -7.48 -3.32
CA GLU A 52 11.91 -8.52 -2.44
C GLU A 52 12.09 -8.01 -1.00
N ALA A 53 12.65 -6.81 -0.82
CA ALA A 53 12.84 -6.21 0.49
C ALA A 53 11.50 -5.95 1.20
N VAL A 54 10.48 -5.50 0.46
CA VAL A 54 9.14 -5.25 0.99
C VAL A 54 8.42 -6.56 1.36
N VAL A 55 8.62 -7.64 0.59
CA VAL A 55 8.13 -8.99 0.95
C VAL A 55 8.79 -9.50 2.22
N LEU A 56 10.09 -9.28 2.43
CA LEU A 56 10.79 -9.67 3.65
C LEU A 56 10.26 -8.95 4.91
N LEU A 57 9.70 -7.75 4.73
CA LEU A 57 9.01 -7.00 5.79
C LEU A 57 7.57 -7.49 6.05
N GLY A 58 7.08 -8.47 5.28
CA GLY A 58 5.76 -9.09 5.46
C GLY A 58 4.63 -8.45 4.65
N TYR A 59 4.93 -7.50 3.75
CA TYR A 59 3.94 -6.94 2.83
C TYR A 59 3.69 -7.89 1.65
N ARG A 60 2.46 -7.91 1.13
CA ARG A 60 2.12 -8.64 -0.10
C ARG A 60 2.21 -7.72 -1.30
N VAL A 61 3.14 -7.98 -2.22
CA VAL A 61 3.24 -7.23 -3.49
C VAL A 61 2.17 -7.75 -4.45
N VAL A 62 1.25 -6.88 -4.85
CA VAL A 62 0.10 -7.25 -5.73
C VAL A 62 0.30 -6.82 -7.19
N GLY A 63 1.33 -6.01 -7.47
CA GLY A 63 1.70 -5.69 -8.85
C GLY A 63 2.26 -4.29 -9.04
N VAL A 64 2.23 -3.87 -10.30
CA VAL A 64 2.67 -2.56 -10.75
C VAL A 64 1.48 -1.84 -11.38
N ARG A 65 1.24 -0.61 -10.93
CA ARG A 65 0.27 0.29 -11.53
C ARG A 65 1.02 1.43 -12.19
N ASP A 66 0.82 1.68 -13.48
CA ASP A 66 1.45 2.82 -14.11
C ASP A 66 0.99 4.12 -13.43
N GLY A 67 1.91 4.77 -12.72
CA GLY A 67 1.67 5.98 -11.93
C GLY A 67 1.55 7.25 -12.77
N GLY A 68 1.77 7.15 -14.09
CA GLY A 68 1.98 8.31 -14.96
C GLY A 68 3.35 8.94 -14.75
N ALA A 69 3.58 10.15 -15.25
CA ALA A 69 4.88 10.84 -15.25
C ALA A 69 5.36 11.34 -13.86
N GLY A 70 4.78 10.84 -12.77
CA GLY A 70 5.15 11.19 -11.40
C GLY A 70 6.43 10.48 -10.94
N PRO A 71 7.00 10.90 -9.80
CA PRO A 71 8.11 10.17 -9.19
C PRO A 71 7.69 8.73 -8.81
N PRO A 72 8.65 7.78 -8.76
CA PRO A 72 8.39 6.44 -8.26
C PRO A 72 7.75 6.45 -6.87
N ALA A 73 6.75 5.60 -6.66
CA ALA A 73 5.98 5.53 -5.44
C ALA A 73 5.52 4.09 -5.17
N ALA A 74 5.25 3.80 -3.91
CA ALA A 74 4.61 2.58 -3.45
C ALA A 74 3.27 2.93 -2.79
N GLU A 75 2.23 2.22 -3.19
CA GLU A 75 0.86 2.38 -2.72
C GLU A 75 0.51 1.23 -1.79
N PHE A 76 0.31 1.53 -0.51
CA PHE A 76 -0.02 0.55 0.51
C PHE A 76 -1.51 0.59 0.80
N LEU A 77 -2.19 -0.53 0.63
CA LEU A 77 -3.56 -0.70 1.12
C LEU A 77 -3.51 -1.33 2.51
N VAL A 78 -3.94 -0.56 3.50
CA VAL A 78 -3.92 -0.93 4.92
C VAL A 78 -5.35 -1.14 5.40
N PRO A 79 -5.74 -2.35 5.83
CA PRO A 79 -7.07 -2.58 6.41
C PRO A 79 -7.29 -1.79 7.68
N GLN A 80 -8.52 -1.32 7.91
CA GLN A 80 -8.89 -0.54 9.10
C GLN A 80 -8.50 -1.24 10.42
N ALA A 81 -8.71 -2.56 10.51
CA ALA A 81 -8.34 -3.33 11.69
C ALA A 81 -6.83 -3.22 12.03
N VAL A 82 -5.95 -3.15 11.03
CA VAL A 82 -4.51 -2.98 11.26
C VAL A 82 -4.20 -1.59 11.83
N VAL A 83 -4.88 -0.56 11.31
CA VAL A 83 -4.75 0.83 11.79
C VAL A 83 -5.16 0.93 13.26
N GLU A 84 -6.26 0.30 13.63
CA GLU A 84 -6.84 0.35 14.98
C GLU A 84 -6.06 -0.48 15.99
N GLU A 85 -5.64 -1.68 15.62
CA GLU A 85 -4.94 -2.61 16.51
C GLU A 85 -3.44 -2.30 16.65
N HIS A 86 -2.83 -1.62 15.67
CA HIS A 86 -1.39 -1.35 15.64
C HIS A 86 -1.06 0.14 15.41
N PRO A 87 -1.49 1.05 16.29
CA PRO A 87 -1.35 2.50 16.08
C PRO A 87 0.11 2.98 16.02
N ALA A 88 1.04 2.31 16.69
CA ALA A 88 2.47 2.65 16.62
C ALA A 88 3.09 2.28 15.27
N TRP A 89 2.73 1.10 14.73
CA TRP A 89 3.13 0.69 13.39
C TRP A 89 2.53 1.62 12.34
N TRP A 90 1.24 1.95 12.48
CA TRP A 90 0.54 2.86 11.59
C TRP A 90 1.24 4.22 11.51
N ARG A 91 1.61 4.80 12.66
CA ARG A 91 2.39 6.04 12.70
C ARG A 91 3.71 5.91 11.94
N GLY A 92 4.46 4.84 12.20
CA GLY A 92 5.72 4.58 11.52
C GLY A 92 5.56 4.53 10.00
N LEU A 93 4.49 3.90 9.48
CA LEU A 93 4.22 3.89 8.04
C LEU A 93 3.85 5.29 7.53
N THR A 94 2.98 6.02 8.24
CA THR A 94 2.54 7.35 7.82
C THR A 94 3.61 8.44 7.92
N ASP A 95 4.65 8.24 8.72
CA ASP A 95 5.79 9.16 8.79
C ASP A 95 6.55 9.22 7.45
N HIS A 96 6.40 8.21 6.59
CA HIS A 96 6.95 8.17 5.23
C HIS A 96 5.93 8.60 4.16
N ALA A 97 4.67 8.84 4.52
CA ALA A 97 3.60 9.05 3.54
C ALA A 97 3.70 10.43 2.88
N ALA A 98 3.73 10.43 1.55
CA ALA A 98 3.46 11.62 0.76
C ALA A 98 1.96 11.96 0.79
N GLN A 99 1.10 10.93 0.77
CA GLN A 99 -0.36 11.07 0.80
C GLN A 99 -1.02 9.92 1.56
N VAL A 100 -2.13 10.22 2.23
CA VAL A 100 -2.97 9.22 2.90
C VAL A 100 -4.43 9.45 2.51
N PHE A 101 -5.09 8.43 1.98
CA PHE A 101 -6.49 8.45 1.58
C PHE A 101 -7.30 7.53 2.50
N SER A 102 -8.18 8.10 3.31
CA SER A 102 -9.15 7.31 4.08
C SER A 102 -10.22 6.75 3.15
N LEU A 103 -10.42 5.44 3.22
CA LEU A 103 -11.42 4.74 2.41
C LEU A 103 -12.83 4.81 3.00
N ALA A 104 -13.00 5.31 4.24
CA ALA A 104 -14.31 5.51 4.84
C ALA A 104 -15.19 6.45 3.99
N PHE A 105 -14.58 7.37 3.23
CA PHE A 105 -15.28 8.35 2.42
C PHE A 105 -15.49 7.85 0.98
N GLY A 106 -16.75 7.59 0.62
CA GLY A 106 -17.13 7.12 -0.72
C GLY A 106 -16.62 7.95 -1.92
N PRO A 107 -16.59 9.30 -1.86
CA PRO A 107 -16.02 10.11 -2.93
C PRO A 107 -14.52 9.89 -3.16
N VAL A 108 -13.75 9.69 -2.08
CA VAL A 108 -12.30 9.40 -2.17
C VAL A 108 -12.09 8.07 -2.87
N ARG A 109 -12.85 7.02 -2.50
CA ARG A 109 -12.79 5.72 -3.19
C ARG A 109 -12.98 5.84 -4.70
N ARG A 110 -13.84 6.74 -5.17
CA ARG A 110 -14.02 6.98 -6.61
C ARG A 110 -12.82 7.64 -7.27
N SER A 111 -12.17 8.60 -6.61
CA SER A 111 -10.99 9.28 -7.18
C SER A 111 -9.75 8.39 -7.24
N ILE A 112 -9.67 7.36 -6.39
CA ILE A 112 -8.53 6.40 -6.37
C ILE A 112 -8.93 4.98 -6.79
N ALA A 113 -10.05 4.80 -7.48
CA ALA A 113 -10.59 3.48 -7.83
C ALA A 113 -9.61 2.62 -8.65
N ALA A 114 -8.85 3.24 -9.57
CA ALA A 114 -7.84 2.54 -10.36
C ALA A 114 -6.67 2.03 -9.51
N ALA A 115 -6.28 2.75 -8.46
CA ALA A 115 -5.28 2.28 -7.51
C ALA A 115 -5.81 1.08 -6.71
N LEU A 116 -7.03 1.19 -6.20
CA LEU A 116 -7.65 0.12 -5.42
C LEU A 116 -7.89 -1.18 -6.21
N ALA A 117 -8.14 -1.09 -7.53
CA ALA A 117 -8.36 -2.27 -8.37
C ALA A 117 -7.15 -3.24 -8.37
N VAL A 118 -5.93 -2.70 -8.42
CA VAL A 118 -4.69 -3.52 -8.39
C VAL A 118 -4.57 -4.35 -7.11
N HIS A 119 -5.16 -3.88 -6.01
CA HIS A 119 -5.16 -4.59 -4.72
C HIS A 119 -6.28 -5.62 -4.57
N ILE A 120 -7.24 -5.64 -5.48
CA ILE A 120 -8.42 -6.52 -5.43
C ILE A 120 -8.31 -7.68 -6.41
N ASP A 121 -7.68 -7.45 -7.56
CA ASP A 121 -7.62 -8.41 -8.67
C ASP A 121 -6.50 -9.48 -8.53
N ASP A 122 -5.88 -9.63 -7.34
CA ASP A 122 -4.78 -10.59 -7.01
C ASP A 122 -5.21 -11.80 -6.16
#